data_AF-A0AA39SDL4-F1
#
_entry.id   AF-A0AA39SDL4-F1
#
_cell.length_a   1.000
_cell.length_b   1.000
_cell.length_c   1.000
_cell.angle_alpha   90.00
_cell.angle_beta   90.00
_cell.angle_gamma   90.00
#
_symmetry.space_group_name_H-M   'P 1'
#
loop_
_entity.id
_entity.type
_entity.pdbx_description
1 polymer ?
#
loop_
_entity_poly.entity_id
_entity_poly.type
_entity_poly.pdbx_seq_one_letter_code
_entity_poly.pdbx_strand_id
1 'polypeptide(L)'
;MDLALQEMAKRIFPLCESFVLIEQFVESRSQFKTGLVNHAFAATLRAFLLDYEAMVAQLEHQFRLGRLSVQGLWFYCQPMMASMQALSTVILKASANNFAGSAVLNLLQSQAKAMAGDNTVRSLLEKMTQCASNAYLGILERWVYEGVIDDPYGEFFIAENKSLQKESLTQDYDAKYWRQRYSLKDGIPSFLENIAGTILTTGKYLNVMRECGHNVQAPTSENSKLMSFGSNHHYLECIKVAYDFASGELLNLIKEKYDLMGKLLSIKHYLLLDQGDFLVHFMDIAREELTKSLMRLTRKNCRCPPLLSHSPIT
;
A
#
# COMPACT_ATOMS: atom_id res chain seq x y z
N MET A 1 -54.58 -17.49 -2.07
CA MET A 1 -53.83 -16.71 -1.06
C MET A 1 -54.47 -15.32 -1.04
N ASP A 2 -54.70 -14.74 0.13
CA ASP A 2 -55.27 -13.38 0.24
C ASP A 2 -54.35 -12.36 -0.44
N LEU A 3 -54.91 -11.43 -1.22
CA LEU A 3 -54.16 -10.45 -2.00
C LEU A 3 -53.29 -9.55 -1.10
N ALA A 4 -53.80 -9.22 0.10
CA ALA A 4 -53.08 -8.43 1.09
C ALA A 4 -51.84 -9.16 1.66
N LEU A 5 -51.94 -10.48 1.88
CA LEU A 5 -50.80 -11.29 2.31
C LEU A 5 -49.73 -11.38 1.21
N GLN A 6 -50.17 -11.49 -0.06
CA GLN A 6 -49.25 -11.51 -1.19
C GLN A 6 -48.48 -10.19 -1.34
N GLU A 7 -49.14 -9.05 -1.11
CA GLU A 7 -48.46 -7.75 -1.11
C GLU A 7 -47.47 -7.60 0.04
N MET A 8 -47.81 -8.05 1.26
CA MET A 8 -46.87 -8.02 2.39
C MET A 8 -45.67 -8.94 2.16
N ALA A 9 -45.87 -10.13 1.61
CA ALA A 9 -44.77 -11.02 1.25
C ALA A 9 -43.81 -10.37 0.24
N LYS A 10 -44.34 -9.69 -0.79
CA LYS A 10 -43.54 -8.94 -1.77
C LYS A 10 -42.70 -7.82 -1.15
N ARG A 11 -43.16 -7.21 -0.04
CA ARG A 11 -42.39 -6.17 0.66
C ARG A 11 -41.22 -6.73 1.46
N ILE A 12 -41.37 -7.91 2.05
CA ILE A 12 -40.34 -8.56 2.87
C ILE A 12 -39.31 -9.28 1.99
N PHE A 13 -39.72 -9.78 0.82
CA PHE A 13 -38.87 -10.59 -0.06
C PHE A 13 -37.49 -9.99 -0.40
N PRO A 14 -37.33 -8.68 -0.70
CA PRO A 14 -36.03 -8.08 -1.00
C PRO A 14 -35.00 -8.19 0.15
N LEU A 15 -35.47 -8.27 1.40
CA LEU A 15 -34.61 -8.50 2.56
C LEU A 15 -33.99 -9.90 2.52
N CYS A 16 -34.79 -10.91 2.18
CA CYS A 16 -34.34 -12.29 2.07
C CYS A 16 -33.38 -12.48 0.89
N GLU A 17 -33.68 -11.84 -0.25
CA GLU A 17 -32.80 -11.85 -1.42
C GLU A 17 -31.44 -11.21 -1.09
N SER A 18 -31.45 -10.07 -0.38
CA SER A 18 -30.21 -9.42 0.06
C SER A 18 -29.40 -10.30 1.00
N PHE A 19 -30.07 -10.99 1.94
CA PHE A 19 -29.41 -11.94 2.85
C PHE A 19 -28.67 -13.05 2.10
N VAL A 20 -29.35 -13.74 1.18
CA VAL A 20 -28.76 -14.85 0.39
C VAL A 20 -27.57 -14.36 -0.44
N LEU A 21 -27.69 -13.18 -1.06
CA LEU A 21 -26.59 -12.58 -1.82
C LEU A 21 -25.36 -12.27 -0.95
N ILE A 22 -25.58 -11.74 0.26
CA ILE A 22 -24.49 -11.43 1.19
C ILE A 22 -23.84 -12.72 1.70
N GLU A 23 -24.63 -13.73 2.07
CA GLU A 23 -24.15 -15.03 2.53
C GLU A 23 -23.30 -15.72 1.46
N GLN A 24 -23.80 -15.80 0.21
CA GLN A 24 -23.06 -16.38 -0.91
C GLN A 24 -21.73 -15.65 -1.16
N PHE A 25 -21.74 -14.31 -1.07
CA PHE A 25 -20.51 -13.52 -1.22
C PHE A 25 -19.51 -13.83 -0.10
N VAL A 26 -19.98 -13.88 1.15
CA VAL A 26 -19.15 -14.24 2.30
C VAL A 26 -18.50 -15.62 2.09
N GLU A 27 -19.27 -16.63 1.72
CA GLU A 27 -18.75 -17.98 1.47
C GLU A 27 -17.73 -18.01 0.34
N SER A 28 -18.04 -17.38 -0.80
CA SER A 28 -17.13 -17.31 -1.95
C SER A 28 -15.81 -16.61 -1.62
N ARG A 29 -15.87 -15.54 -0.81
CA ARG A 29 -14.70 -14.76 -0.40
C ARG A 29 -14.01 -15.30 0.84
N SER A 30 -14.50 -16.38 1.44
CA SER A 30 -13.84 -17.11 2.54
C SER A 30 -12.62 -17.91 2.08
N GLN A 31 -12.50 -18.17 0.78
CA GLN A 31 -11.39 -18.95 0.25
C GLN A 31 -10.09 -18.15 0.33
N PHE A 32 -8.96 -18.84 0.56
CA PHE A 32 -7.66 -18.20 0.71
C PHE A 32 -7.25 -17.31 -0.48
N LYS A 33 -7.83 -17.48 -1.68
CA LYS A 33 -7.41 -16.77 -2.90
C LYS A 33 -7.88 -15.32 -3.02
N THR A 34 -8.70 -14.81 -2.09
CA THR A 34 -9.47 -13.58 -2.31
C THR A 34 -8.85 -12.31 -1.72
N GLY A 35 -7.73 -12.41 -1.01
CA GLY A 35 -7.00 -11.28 -0.46
C GLY A 35 -7.39 -10.91 0.98
N LEU A 36 -6.48 -10.25 1.69
CA LEU A 36 -6.62 -9.85 3.10
C LEU A 36 -7.77 -8.84 3.28
N VAL A 37 -7.94 -7.90 2.35
CA VAL A 37 -9.00 -6.88 2.44
C VAL A 37 -10.37 -7.53 2.30
N ASN A 38 -10.53 -8.43 1.34
CA ASN A 38 -11.78 -9.18 1.15
C ASN A 38 -12.09 -10.10 2.33
N HIS A 39 -11.07 -10.71 2.95
CA HIS A 39 -11.28 -11.52 4.16
C HIS A 39 -11.78 -10.67 5.33
N ALA A 40 -11.17 -9.51 5.57
CA ALA A 40 -11.62 -8.57 6.60
C ALA A 40 -13.04 -8.07 6.32
N PHE A 41 -13.34 -7.73 5.06
CA PHE A 41 -14.68 -7.33 4.66
C PHE A 41 -15.71 -8.47 4.88
N ALA A 42 -15.41 -9.69 4.42
CA ALA A 42 -16.27 -10.85 4.64
C ALA A 42 -16.49 -11.15 6.13
N ALA A 43 -15.46 -10.98 6.97
CA ALA A 43 -15.60 -11.12 8.43
C ALA A 43 -16.57 -10.09 9.02
N THR A 44 -16.51 -8.83 8.58
CA THR A 44 -17.49 -7.83 9.04
C THR A 44 -18.90 -8.08 8.52
N LEU A 45 -19.05 -8.58 7.29
CA LEU A 45 -20.35 -9.01 6.77
C LEU A 45 -20.92 -10.16 7.60
N ARG A 46 -20.12 -11.17 7.96
CA ARG A 46 -20.57 -12.24 8.88
C ARG A 46 -21.06 -11.71 10.21
N ALA A 47 -20.32 -10.78 10.82
CA ALA A 47 -20.74 -10.17 12.08
C ALA A 47 -22.09 -9.46 11.95
N PHE A 48 -22.33 -8.76 10.83
CA PHE A 48 -23.63 -8.13 10.55
C PHE A 48 -24.74 -9.15 10.27
N LEU A 49 -24.46 -10.27 9.59
CA LEU A 49 -25.44 -11.34 9.37
C LEU A 49 -25.90 -11.99 10.69
N LEU A 50 -25.03 -12.07 11.71
CA LEU A 50 -25.43 -12.54 13.04
C LEU A 50 -26.51 -11.65 13.69
N ASP A 51 -26.45 -10.34 13.46
CA ASP A 51 -27.52 -9.43 13.95
C ASP A 51 -28.86 -9.73 13.26
N TYR A 52 -28.83 -10.13 11.99
CA TYR A 52 -30.02 -10.52 11.23
C TYR A 52 -30.58 -11.85 11.75
N GLU A 53 -29.73 -12.84 11.97
CA GLU A 53 -30.14 -14.13 12.55
C GLU A 53 -30.73 -13.95 13.95
N ALA A 54 -30.16 -13.06 14.77
CA ALA A 54 -30.69 -12.72 16.08
C ALA A 54 -32.09 -12.08 15.99
N MET A 55 -32.31 -11.17 15.03
CA MET A 55 -33.64 -10.60 14.77
C MET A 55 -34.64 -11.71 14.37
N VAL A 56 -34.25 -12.61 13.47
CA VAL A 56 -35.10 -13.74 13.05
C VAL A 56 -35.44 -14.66 14.22
N ALA A 57 -34.47 -14.98 15.08
CA ALA A 57 -34.69 -15.79 16.28
C ALA A 57 -35.67 -15.12 17.27
N GLN A 58 -35.58 -13.80 17.44
CA GLN A 58 -36.52 -13.03 18.27
C GLN A 58 -37.94 -13.05 17.68
N LEU A 59 -38.07 -12.91 16.36
CA LEU A 59 -39.36 -12.99 15.66
C LEU A 59 -39.99 -14.37 15.80
N GLU A 60 -39.22 -15.43 15.62
CA GLU A 60 -39.66 -16.82 15.83
C GLU A 60 -40.15 -17.03 17.27
N HIS A 61 -39.47 -16.48 18.27
CA HIS A 61 -39.93 -16.52 19.65
C HIS A 61 -41.29 -15.82 19.84
N GLN A 62 -41.48 -14.62 19.29
CA GLN A 62 -42.76 -13.90 19.35
C GLN A 62 -43.89 -14.65 18.63
N PHE A 63 -43.56 -15.33 17.52
CA PHE A 63 -44.49 -16.18 16.79
C PHE A 63 -44.98 -17.34 17.65
N ARG A 64 -44.06 -18.05 18.34
CA ARG A 64 -44.41 -19.14 19.26
C ARG A 64 -45.28 -18.72 20.44
N LEU A 65 -45.13 -17.47 20.89
CA LEU A 65 -45.98 -16.89 21.93
C LEU A 65 -47.36 -16.43 21.41
N GLY A 66 -47.62 -16.54 20.11
CA GLY A 66 -48.86 -16.07 19.48
C GLY A 66 -48.99 -14.54 19.44
N ARG A 67 -47.87 -13.82 19.56
CA ARG A 67 -47.82 -12.35 19.67
C ARG A 67 -47.37 -11.65 18.39
N LEU A 68 -46.98 -12.41 17.36
CA LEU A 68 -46.50 -11.86 16.09
C LEU A 68 -47.63 -11.76 15.06
N SER A 69 -47.97 -10.54 14.66
CA SER A 69 -48.80 -10.29 13.47
C SER A 69 -47.94 -10.11 12.23
N VAL A 70 -48.53 -10.25 11.04
CA VAL A 70 -47.82 -10.04 9.77
C VAL A 70 -47.36 -8.59 9.62
N GLN A 71 -48.15 -7.63 10.11
CA GLN A 71 -47.76 -6.22 10.17
C GLN A 71 -46.61 -6.00 11.16
N GLY A 72 -46.62 -6.71 12.30
CA GLY A 72 -45.52 -6.71 13.26
C GLY A 72 -44.23 -7.24 12.65
N LEU A 73 -44.29 -8.34 11.90
CA LEU A 73 -43.15 -8.88 11.16
C LEU A 73 -42.55 -7.83 10.22
N TRP A 74 -43.39 -7.15 9.43
CA TRP A 74 -42.92 -6.06 8.55
C TRP A 74 -42.24 -4.95 9.35
N PHE A 75 -42.87 -4.46 10.41
CA PHE A 75 -42.34 -3.38 11.27
C PHE A 75 -40.95 -3.71 11.82
N TYR A 76 -40.77 -4.92 12.37
CA TYR A 76 -39.48 -5.32 12.93
C TYR A 76 -38.38 -5.51 11.89
N CYS A 77 -38.73 -5.87 10.65
CA CYS A 77 -37.76 -6.01 9.56
C CYS A 77 -37.27 -4.66 9.00
N GLN A 78 -38.06 -3.58 9.10
CA GLN A 78 -37.76 -2.28 8.49
C GLN A 78 -36.34 -1.73 8.79
N PRO A 79 -35.83 -1.76 10.03
CA PRO A 79 -34.53 -1.17 10.37
C PRO A 79 -33.35 -1.78 9.59
N MET A 80 -33.40 -3.06 9.25
CA MET A 80 -32.31 -3.74 8.54
C MET A 80 -32.41 -3.61 7.02
N MET A 81 -33.56 -3.22 6.47
CA MET A 81 -33.78 -3.23 5.03
C MET A 81 -32.84 -2.30 4.27
N ALA A 82 -32.69 -1.06 4.73
CA ALA A 82 -31.83 -0.08 4.07
C ALA A 82 -30.36 -0.54 4.09
N SER A 83 -29.91 -1.08 5.23
CA SER A 83 -28.56 -1.63 5.39
C SER A 83 -28.31 -2.84 4.48
N MET A 84 -29.22 -3.81 4.47
CA MET A 84 -29.13 -5.00 3.62
C MET A 84 -29.12 -4.66 2.13
N GLN A 85 -29.98 -3.74 1.68
CA GLN A 85 -30.01 -3.29 0.29
C GLN A 85 -28.73 -2.55 -0.12
N ALA A 86 -28.21 -1.68 0.76
CA ALA A 86 -26.96 -0.97 0.51
C ALA A 86 -25.79 -1.95 0.39
N LEU A 87 -25.70 -2.94 1.27
CA LEU A 87 -24.67 -3.98 1.22
C LEU A 87 -24.79 -4.87 -0.02
N SER A 88 -26.01 -5.29 -0.37
CA SER A 88 -26.25 -6.05 -1.60
C SER A 88 -25.77 -5.28 -2.83
N THR A 89 -26.03 -3.97 -2.91
CA THR A 89 -25.53 -3.11 -4.00
C THR A 89 -24.00 -3.10 -4.07
N VAL A 90 -23.31 -3.02 -2.93
CA VAL A 90 -21.84 -3.08 -2.86
C VAL A 90 -21.34 -4.45 -3.34
N ILE A 91 -21.95 -5.53 -2.85
CA ILE A 91 -21.54 -6.90 -3.15
C ILE A 91 -21.73 -7.24 -4.63
N LEU A 92 -22.83 -6.81 -5.23
CA LEU A 92 -23.07 -6.99 -6.66
C LEU A 92 -22.01 -6.26 -7.49
N LYS A 93 -21.68 -5.01 -7.14
CA LYS A 93 -20.62 -4.23 -7.80
C LYS A 93 -19.24 -4.86 -7.61
N ALA A 94 -18.94 -5.36 -6.42
CA ALA A 94 -17.67 -6.02 -6.10
C ALA A 94 -17.52 -7.34 -6.87
N SER A 95 -18.59 -8.12 -6.97
CA SER A 95 -18.60 -9.42 -7.64
C SER A 95 -18.53 -9.28 -9.16
N ALA A 96 -19.29 -8.34 -9.74
CA ALA A 96 -19.32 -8.12 -11.19
C ALA A 96 -17.96 -7.71 -11.76
N ASN A 97 -17.21 -6.88 -11.03
CA ASN A 97 -15.89 -6.41 -11.45
C ASN A 97 -14.72 -7.20 -10.84
N ASN A 98 -15.04 -8.23 -10.06
CA ASN A 98 -14.06 -9.06 -9.35
C ASN A 98 -13.04 -8.24 -8.53
N PHE A 99 -13.53 -7.22 -7.83
CA PHE A 99 -12.68 -6.30 -7.06
C PHE A 99 -11.96 -7.02 -5.91
N ALA A 100 -10.71 -6.60 -5.70
CA ALA A 100 -9.84 -7.06 -4.63
C ALA A 100 -9.00 -5.89 -4.08
N GLY A 101 -8.45 -6.04 -2.87
CA GLY A 101 -7.59 -5.03 -2.25
C GLY A 101 -8.21 -3.64 -2.20
N SER A 102 -7.46 -2.66 -2.70
CA SER A 102 -7.82 -1.24 -2.74
C SER A 102 -9.12 -0.92 -3.49
N ALA A 103 -9.48 -1.70 -4.51
CA ALA A 103 -10.72 -1.48 -5.27
C ALA A 103 -11.97 -1.65 -4.38
N VAL A 104 -11.92 -2.59 -3.43
CA VAL A 104 -13.00 -2.84 -2.46
C VAL A 104 -13.10 -1.69 -1.46
N LEU A 105 -11.96 -1.18 -0.98
CA LEU A 105 -11.92 0.00 -0.09
C LEU A 105 -12.52 1.22 -0.77
N ASN A 106 -12.15 1.47 -2.01
CA ASN A 106 -12.68 2.58 -2.81
C ASN A 106 -14.18 2.42 -3.06
N LEU A 107 -14.65 1.21 -3.34
CA LEU A 107 -16.07 0.92 -3.51
C LEU A 107 -16.85 1.21 -2.22
N LEU A 108 -16.40 0.69 -1.07
CA LEU A 108 -17.06 0.91 0.23
C LEU A 108 -17.12 2.40 0.57
N GLN A 109 -16.02 3.12 0.39
CA GLN A 109 -15.96 4.54 0.67
C GLN A 109 -16.84 5.36 -0.29
N SER A 110 -16.90 4.98 -1.58
CA SER A 110 -17.79 5.62 -2.56
C SER A 110 -19.27 5.40 -2.20
N GLN A 111 -19.62 4.20 -1.74
CA GLN A 111 -20.99 3.91 -1.32
C GLN A 111 -21.34 4.63 -0.02
N ALA A 112 -20.42 4.71 0.95
CA ALA A 112 -20.63 5.47 2.18
C ALA A 112 -20.92 6.96 1.90
N LYS A 113 -20.20 7.55 0.93
CA LYS A 113 -20.45 8.92 0.45
C LYS A 113 -21.80 9.06 -0.24
N ALA A 114 -22.19 8.09 -1.08
CA ALA A 114 -23.50 8.10 -1.73
C ALA A 114 -24.67 7.99 -0.74
N MET A 115 -24.46 7.31 0.39
CA MET A 115 -25.45 7.14 1.46
C MET A 115 -25.36 8.23 2.54
N ALA A 116 -24.81 9.41 2.25
CA ALA A 116 -24.63 10.49 3.23
C ALA A 116 -25.93 10.93 3.92
N GLY A 117 -27.09 10.75 3.29
CA GLY A 117 -28.40 11.04 3.87
C GLY A 117 -28.91 10.02 4.89
N ASP A 118 -28.38 8.79 4.89
CA ASP A 118 -28.75 7.73 5.83
C ASP A 118 -27.59 7.46 6.79
N ASN A 119 -27.65 8.05 7.98
CA ASN A 119 -26.61 7.94 9.00
C ASN A 119 -26.36 6.50 9.46
N THR A 120 -27.40 5.64 9.44
CA THR A 120 -27.28 4.26 9.91
C THR A 120 -26.46 3.44 8.91
N VAL A 121 -26.82 3.51 7.64
CA VAL A 121 -26.13 2.84 6.54
C VAL A 121 -24.72 3.40 6.35
N ARG A 122 -24.56 4.73 6.42
CA ARG A 122 -23.25 5.37 6.33
C ARG A 122 -22.33 4.88 7.45
N SER A 123 -22.78 4.89 8.71
CA SER A 123 -21.97 4.43 9.84
C SER A 123 -21.58 2.95 9.71
N LEU A 124 -22.50 2.11 9.21
CA LEU A 124 -22.21 0.70 8.92
C LEU A 124 -21.10 0.54 7.86
N LEU A 125 -21.21 1.26 6.75
CA LEU A 125 -20.24 1.22 5.66
C LEU A 125 -18.88 1.80 6.09
N GLU A 126 -18.86 2.86 6.90
CA GLU A 126 -17.65 3.43 7.49
C GLU A 126 -16.96 2.40 8.41
N LYS A 127 -17.72 1.70 9.26
CA LYS A 127 -17.20 0.62 10.12
C LYS A 127 -16.60 -0.53 9.30
N MET A 128 -17.28 -0.96 8.24
CA MET A 128 -16.76 -2.02 7.35
C MET A 128 -15.51 -1.55 6.60
N THR A 129 -15.49 -0.30 6.13
CA THR A 129 -14.32 0.32 5.50
C THR A 129 -13.15 0.34 6.47
N GLN A 130 -13.38 0.66 7.74
CA GLN A 130 -12.34 0.69 8.77
C GLN A 130 -11.72 -0.68 9.02
N CYS A 131 -12.54 -1.72 9.15
CA CYS A 131 -12.02 -3.07 9.35
C CYS A 131 -11.23 -3.57 8.14
N ALA A 132 -11.71 -3.27 6.93
CA ALA A 132 -11.04 -3.63 5.69
C ALA A 132 -9.74 -2.83 5.48
N SER A 133 -9.72 -1.53 5.83
CA SER A 133 -8.54 -0.68 5.71
C SER A 133 -7.44 -1.08 6.69
N ASN A 134 -7.78 -1.55 7.89
CA ASN A 134 -6.81 -2.08 8.84
C ASN A 134 -5.98 -3.22 8.21
N ALA A 135 -6.62 -4.19 7.54
CA ALA A 135 -5.89 -5.26 6.86
C ALA A 135 -4.90 -4.73 5.81
N TYR A 136 -5.28 -3.67 5.09
CA TYR A 136 -4.42 -3.01 4.10
C TYR A 136 -3.26 -2.24 4.75
N LEU A 137 -3.54 -1.55 5.85
CA LEU A 137 -2.56 -0.73 6.57
C LEU A 137 -1.47 -1.57 7.22
N GLY A 138 -1.73 -2.83 7.58
CA GLY A 138 -0.69 -3.74 8.05
C GLY A 138 0.38 -4.04 6.97
N ILE A 139 0.02 -3.99 5.68
CA ILE A 139 0.99 -4.08 4.59
C ILE A 139 1.77 -2.76 4.46
N LEU A 140 1.04 -1.64 4.53
CA LEU A 140 1.62 -0.30 4.47
C LEU A 140 2.63 -0.05 5.60
N GLU A 141 2.33 -0.48 6.81
CA GLU A 141 3.17 -0.33 8.00
C GLU A 141 4.55 -0.94 7.77
N ARG A 142 4.61 -2.18 7.27
CA ARG A 142 5.89 -2.85 6.97
C ARG A 142 6.66 -2.16 5.86
N TRP A 143 5.97 -1.62 4.86
CA TRP A 143 6.64 -0.85 3.81
C TRP A 143 7.23 0.47 4.35
N VAL A 144 6.49 1.19 5.19
CA VAL A 144 6.85 2.52 5.67
C VAL A 144 7.89 2.47 6.79
N TYR A 145 7.87 1.46 7.66
CA TYR A 145 8.79 1.34 8.79
C TYR A 145 10.00 0.43 8.54
N GLU A 146 9.85 -0.59 7.68
CA GLU A 146 10.89 -1.59 7.41
C GLU A 146 11.37 -1.59 5.95
N GLY A 147 10.64 -0.95 5.04
CA GLY A 147 10.93 -0.98 3.59
C GLY A 147 10.71 -2.36 2.97
N VAL A 148 9.88 -3.22 3.58
CA VAL A 148 9.58 -4.59 3.09
C VAL A 148 8.14 -4.64 2.60
N ILE A 149 7.92 -5.30 1.45
CA ILE A 149 6.57 -5.64 0.97
C ILE A 149 6.30 -7.09 1.34
N ASP A 150 5.42 -7.31 2.31
CA ASP A 150 4.83 -8.63 2.54
C ASP A 150 3.36 -8.61 2.16
N ASP A 151 3.14 -8.95 0.89
CA ASP A 151 1.84 -8.94 0.23
C ASP A 151 1.67 -10.26 -0.56
N PRO A 152 1.21 -11.34 0.10
CA PRO A 152 1.06 -12.65 -0.54
C PRO A 152 0.01 -12.68 -1.65
N TYR A 153 -0.92 -11.71 -1.67
CA TYR A 153 -2.05 -11.66 -2.61
C TYR A 153 -1.91 -10.58 -3.69
N GLY A 154 -0.89 -9.73 -3.63
CA GLY A 154 -0.65 -8.69 -4.63
C GLY A 154 -1.59 -7.48 -4.54
N GLU A 155 -2.23 -7.25 -3.39
CA GLU A 155 -3.21 -6.18 -3.14
C GLU A 155 -2.59 -4.79 -2.93
N PHE A 156 -1.32 -4.73 -2.54
CA PHE A 156 -0.65 -3.47 -2.24
C PHE A 156 -0.42 -2.65 -3.51
N PHE A 157 -0.64 -1.34 -3.40
CA PHE A 157 -0.54 -0.42 -4.54
C PHE A 157 0.90 -0.20 -5.00
N ILE A 158 1.90 -0.68 -4.25
CA ILE A 158 3.31 -0.66 -4.67
C ILE A 158 3.66 -2.05 -5.21
N ALA A 159 4.07 -2.10 -6.47
CA ALA A 159 4.59 -3.31 -7.11
C ALA A 159 6.11 -3.39 -6.95
N GLU A 160 6.59 -4.59 -6.64
CA GLU A 160 8.02 -4.92 -6.75
C GLU A 160 8.27 -5.68 -8.06
N ASN A 161 9.18 -5.14 -8.89
CA ASN A 161 9.64 -5.84 -10.08
C ASN A 161 10.82 -6.76 -9.75
N LYS A 162 10.50 -8.02 -9.43
CA LYS A 162 11.47 -9.04 -9.00
C LYS A 162 12.55 -9.36 -10.03
N SER A 163 12.36 -9.06 -11.32
CA SER A 163 13.35 -9.33 -12.37
C SER A 163 14.59 -8.43 -12.28
N LEU A 164 14.47 -7.26 -11.67
CA LEU A 164 15.57 -6.30 -11.55
C LEU A 164 16.37 -6.59 -10.29
N GLN A 165 17.40 -7.42 -10.39
CA GLN A 165 18.28 -7.73 -9.26
C GLN A 165 19.44 -6.73 -9.16
N LYS A 166 20.11 -6.69 -8.00
CA LYS A 166 21.24 -5.79 -7.74
C LYS A 166 22.38 -6.01 -8.73
N GLU A 167 22.56 -7.23 -9.20
CA GLU A 167 23.57 -7.64 -10.17
C GLU A 167 23.37 -6.95 -11.53
N SER A 168 22.13 -6.58 -11.87
CA SER A 168 21.80 -5.85 -13.11
C SER A 168 22.37 -4.42 -13.15
N LEU A 169 22.70 -3.82 -11.99
CA LEU A 169 23.36 -2.51 -11.91
C LEU A 169 24.75 -2.48 -12.56
N THR A 170 25.39 -3.64 -12.71
CA THR A 170 26.71 -3.74 -13.36
C THR A 170 26.61 -3.68 -14.89
N GLN A 171 25.44 -3.95 -15.45
CA GLN A 171 25.18 -4.03 -16.89
C GLN A 171 24.45 -2.79 -17.41
N ASP A 172 23.50 -2.26 -16.64
CA ASP A 172 22.77 -1.03 -16.95
C ASP A 172 23.22 0.08 -15.99
N TYR A 173 24.06 0.99 -16.49
CA TYR A 173 24.44 2.23 -15.78
C TYR A 173 23.26 3.21 -15.64
N ASP A 174 22.19 2.95 -16.42
CA ASP A 174 20.95 3.68 -16.34
C ASP A 174 20.26 3.37 -15.01
N ALA A 175 19.80 4.40 -14.32
CA ALA A 175 19.06 4.33 -13.05
C ALA A 175 17.72 3.54 -13.11
N LYS A 176 17.53 2.64 -14.09
CA LYS A 176 16.37 1.74 -14.25
C LYS A 176 16.11 0.95 -12.98
N TYR A 177 17.13 0.39 -12.33
CA TYR A 177 16.95 -0.32 -11.04
C TYR A 177 16.24 0.58 -10.02
N TRP A 178 16.76 1.78 -9.77
CA TRP A 178 16.21 2.71 -8.79
C TRP A 178 14.83 3.28 -9.17
N ARG A 179 14.57 3.45 -10.47
CA ARG A 179 13.29 3.98 -10.98
C ARG A 179 12.20 2.92 -11.03
N GLN A 180 12.52 1.72 -11.52
CA GLN A 180 11.57 0.71 -11.97
C GLN A 180 11.46 -0.51 -11.03
N ARG A 181 12.35 -0.69 -10.05
CA ARG A 181 12.22 -1.79 -9.07
C ARG A 181 10.93 -1.68 -8.26
N TYR A 182 10.55 -0.47 -7.87
CA TYR A 182 9.28 -0.20 -7.19
C TYR A 182 8.49 0.88 -7.92
N SER A 183 7.24 0.56 -8.26
CA SER A 183 6.31 1.44 -8.98
C SER A 183 4.91 1.42 -8.36
N LEU A 184 4.14 2.47 -8.61
CA LEU A 184 2.72 2.51 -8.25
C LEU A 184 1.91 1.68 -9.26
N LYS A 185 0.99 0.86 -8.76
CA LYS A 185 -0.05 0.19 -9.54
C LYS A 185 -1.27 1.09 -9.68
N ASP A 186 -2.13 0.76 -10.63
CA ASP A 186 -3.48 1.33 -10.70
C ASP A 186 -4.33 0.88 -9.50
N GLY A 187 -5.30 1.71 -9.12
CA GLY A 187 -6.18 1.43 -7.99
C GLY A 187 -5.53 1.74 -6.64
N ILE A 188 -5.14 2.99 -6.40
CA ILE A 188 -4.69 3.44 -5.08
C ILE A 188 -5.93 3.69 -4.20
N PRO A 189 -5.93 3.33 -2.91
CA PRO A 189 -7.00 3.73 -2.01
C PRO A 189 -7.14 5.26 -2.00
N SER A 190 -8.34 5.80 -2.21
CA SER A 190 -8.54 7.23 -2.43
C SER A 190 -8.06 8.12 -1.27
N PHE A 191 -8.00 7.57 -0.05
CA PHE A 191 -7.46 8.26 1.12
C PHE A 191 -5.92 8.35 1.14
N LEU A 192 -5.21 7.54 0.34
CA LEU A 192 -3.75 7.54 0.21
C LEU A 192 -3.25 8.19 -1.07
N GLU A 193 -4.14 8.51 -2.02
CA GLU A 193 -3.77 8.97 -3.36
C GLU A 193 -2.84 10.19 -3.33
N ASN A 194 -3.14 11.18 -2.48
CA ASN A 194 -2.35 12.40 -2.34
C ASN A 194 -0.94 12.19 -1.76
N ILE A 195 -0.71 11.08 -1.05
CA ILE A 195 0.57 10.80 -0.36
C ILE A 195 1.26 9.55 -0.94
N ALA A 196 0.71 8.93 -1.97
CA ALA A 196 1.22 7.69 -2.53
C ALA A 196 2.67 7.83 -3.02
N GLY A 197 3.02 8.99 -3.57
CA GLY A 197 4.40 9.31 -3.95
C GLY A 197 5.35 9.34 -2.75
N THR A 198 4.94 9.97 -1.65
CA THR A 198 5.71 10.02 -0.39
C THR A 198 5.87 8.63 0.22
N ILE A 199 4.81 7.81 0.22
CA ILE A 199 4.88 6.43 0.71
C ILE A 199 5.89 5.62 -0.13
N LEU A 200 5.84 5.75 -1.46
CA LEU A 200 6.77 5.06 -2.36
C LEU A 200 8.22 5.47 -2.08
N THR A 201 8.50 6.78 -1.97
CA THR A 201 9.86 7.27 -1.72
C THR A 201 10.37 6.87 -0.34
N THR A 202 9.51 6.90 0.69
CA THR A 202 9.85 6.47 2.07
C THR A 202 10.41 5.05 2.07
N GLY A 203 9.65 4.08 1.55
CA GLY A 203 10.12 2.70 1.53
C GLY A 203 11.27 2.46 0.55
N LYS A 204 11.39 3.24 -0.54
CA LYS A 204 12.59 3.22 -1.39
C LYS A 204 13.84 3.61 -0.59
N TYR A 205 13.79 4.64 0.24
CA TYR A 205 14.93 5.07 1.06
C TYR A 205 15.36 3.97 2.04
N LEU A 206 14.40 3.38 2.76
CA LEU A 206 14.67 2.26 3.67
C LEU A 206 15.25 1.04 2.93
N ASN A 207 14.69 0.70 1.77
CA ASN A 207 15.18 -0.42 0.97
C ASN A 207 16.62 -0.18 0.48
N VAL A 208 16.97 1.03 0.04
CA VAL A 208 18.35 1.37 -0.37
C VAL A 208 19.32 1.14 0.78
N MET A 209 19.00 1.63 1.98
CA MET A 209 19.86 1.46 3.16
C MET A 209 20.04 -0.02 3.51
N ARG A 210 18.96 -0.81 3.48
CA ARG A 210 18.99 -2.25 3.72
C ARG A 210 19.86 -3.00 2.71
N GLU A 211 19.74 -2.69 1.42
CA GLU A 211 20.56 -3.28 0.36
C GLU A 211 22.06 -2.97 0.50
N CYS A 212 22.40 -1.90 1.22
CA CYS A 212 23.76 -1.53 1.60
C CYS A 212 24.20 -2.15 2.93
N GLY A 213 23.41 -3.03 3.55
CA GLY A 213 23.69 -3.68 4.83
C GLY A 213 23.38 -2.83 6.07
N HIS A 214 22.61 -1.75 5.91
CA HIS A 214 22.19 -0.89 7.02
C HIS A 214 20.73 -1.18 7.33
N ASN A 215 20.50 -1.99 8.37
CA ASN A 215 19.15 -2.29 8.83
C ASN A 215 18.68 -1.18 9.76
N VAL A 216 18.07 -0.15 9.17
CA VAL A 216 17.45 0.95 9.89
C VAL A 216 15.95 0.73 9.93
N GLN A 217 15.37 0.74 11.13
CA GLN A 217 13.93 0.71 11.33
C GLN A 217 13.48 2.08 11.83
N ALA A 218 12.45 2.64 11.21
CA ALA A 218 11.87 3.89 11.68
C ALA A 218 11.25 3.69 13.08
N PRO A 219 11.42 4.67 13.99
CA PRO A 219 11.00 4.52 15.38
C PRO A 219 9.50 4.26 15.47
N THR A 220 9.15 3.06 15.94
CA THR A 220 7.77 2.62 16.16
C THR A 220 7.47 2.76 17.66
N SER A 221 6.78 3.81 18.06
CA SER A 221 6.19 3.90 19.41
C SER A 221 4.87 3.13 19.47
N GLU A 222 4.41 2.70 20.65
CA GLU A 222 3.10 2.00 20.77
C GLU A 222 1.92 2.84 20.23
N ASN A 223 2.05 4.17 20.20
CA ASN A 223 1.09 5.13 19.65
C ASN A 223 1.21 5.35 18.13
N SER A 224 2.17 4.73 17.45
CA SER A 224 2.44 4.91 16.01
C SER A 224 1.89 3.80 15.10
N LYS A 225 1.14 2.84 15.66
CA LYS A 225 0.46 1.84 14.84
C LYS A 225 -0.56 2.54 13.94
N LEU A 226 -0.37 2.42 12.62
CA LEU A 226 -1.29 2.94 11.60
C LEU A 226 -2.73 2.40 11.78
N MET A 227 -2.87 1.31 12.53
CA MET A 227 -4.10 0.58 12.85
C MET A 227 -5.00 1.25 13.90
N SER A 228 -4.52 2.26 14.64
CA SER A 228 -5.31 2.95 15.68
C SER A 228 -6.09 4.15 15.12
N PHE A 229 -7.17 3.86 14.39
CA PHE A 229 -8.08 4.86 13.82
C PHE A 229 -9.04 5.43 14.89
N GLY A 230 -8.56 6.41 15.65
CA GLY A 230 -9.42 7.30 16.47
C GLY A 230 -9.66 8.67 15.83
N SER A 231 -8.80 9.08 14.90
CA SER A 231 -8.86 10.38 14.24
C SER A 231 -8.48 10.22 12.76
N ASN A 232 -9.29 10.82 11.87
CA ASN A 232 -9.25 10.64 10.40
C ASN A 232 -7.91 10.99 9.70
N HIS A 233 -6.86 11.33 10.45
CA HIS A 233 -5.57 11.79 9.93
C HIS A 233 -4.34 11.26 10.67
N HIS A 234 -4.46 10.39 11.68
CA HIS A 234 -3.28 9.90 12.44
C HIS A 234 -2.26 9.18 11.54
N TYR A 235 -2.74 8.42 10.56
CA TYR A 235 -1.87 7.75 9.59
C TYR A 235 -1.05 8.74 8.75
N LEU A 236 -1.55 9.96 8.48
CA LEU A 236 -0.82 10.97 7.72
C LEU A 236 0.41 11.47 8.49
N GLU A 237 0.24 11.70 9.79
CA GLU A 237 1.32 12.13 10.67
C GLU A 237 2.37 11.02 10.81
N CYS A 238 1.93 9.78 11.01
CA CYS A 238 2.82 8.62 11.09
C CYS A 238 3.66 8.45 9.82
N ILE A 239 3.04 8.57 8.63
CA ILE A 239 3.75 8.48 7.34
C ILE A 239 4.75 9.64 7.19
N LYS A 240 4.37 10.85 7.61
CA LYS A 240 5.26 12.01 7.55
C LYS A 240 6.51 11.81 8.43
N VAL A 241 6.32 11.38 9.68
CA VAL A 241 7.43 11.09 10.61
C VAL A 241 8.35 10.02 10.05
N ALA A 242 7.80 8.94 9.48
CA ALA A 242 8.59 7.89 8.85
C ALA A 242 9.37 8.38 7.62
N TYR A 243 8.77 9.25 6.81
CA TYR A 243 9.44 9.88 5.67
C TYR A 243 10.61 10.77 6.12
N ASP A 244 10.38 11.65 7.09
CA ASP A 244 11.40 12.58 7.61
C ASP A 244 12.58 11.79 8.20
N PHE A 245 12.30 10.71 8.92
CA PHE A 245 13.31 9.78 9.41
C PHE A 245 14.09 9.09 8.28
N ALA A 246 13.39 8.42 7.36
CA ALA A 246 14.03 7.63 6.29
C ALA A 246 14.88 8.49 5.35
N SER A 247 14.41 9.70 5.04
CA SER A 247 15.14 10.66 4.20
C SER A 247 16.36 11.24 4.92
N GLY A 248 16.24 11.59 6.20
CA GLY A 248 17.35 12.08 7.02
C GLY A 248 18.44 11.04 7.20
N GLU A 249 18.09 9.81 7.56
CA GLU A 249 19.04 8.72 7.76
C GLU A 249 19.79 8.36 6.47
N LEU A 250 19.09 8.27 5.33
CA LEU A 250 19.74 7.99 4.05
C LEU A 250 20.69 9.12 3.65
N LEU A 251 20.30 10.38 3.86
CA LEU A 251 21.16 11.53 3.54
C LEU A 251 22.41 11.55 4.44
N ASN A 252 22.25 11.32 5.74
CA ASN A 252 23.36 11.22 6.68
C ASN A 252 24.30 10.07 6.30
N LEU A 253 23.76 8.91 5.92
CA LEU A 253 24.54 7.77 5.46
C LEU A 253 25.38 8.11 4.22
N ILE A 254 24.78 8.76 3.22
CA ILE A 254 25.46 9.14 1.98
C ILE A 254 26.54 10.21 2.25
N LYS A 255 26.22 11.19 3.09
CA LYS A 255 27.10 12.33 3.41
C LYS A 255 28.30 11.89 4.23
N GLU A 256 28.05 11.19 5.34
CA GLU A 256 29.07 10.87 6.34
C GLU A 256 29.81 9.57 5.98
N LYS A 257 29.09 8.45 5.77
CA LYS A 257 29.73 7.14 5.56
C LYS A 257 30.32 6.97 4.16
N TYR A 258 29.66 7.52 3.15
CA TYR A 258 30.09 7.38 1.75
C TYR A 258 30.82 8.61 1.20
N ASP A 259 31.10 9.61 2.05
CA ASP A 259 31.85 10.84 1.73
C ASP A 259 31.44 11.46 0.39
N LEU A 260 30.16 11.86 0.31
CA LEU A 260 29.63 12.51 -0.89
C LEU A 260 30.42 13.77 -1.24
N MET A 261 30.84 14.55 -0.23
CA MET A 261 31.56 15.80 -0.45
C MET A 261 32.95 15.54 -1.04
N GLY A 262 33.71 14.58 -0.53
CA GLY A 262 35.00 14.19 -1.11
C GLY A 262 34.88 13.66 -2.54
N LYS A 263 33.81 12.90 -2.85
CA LYS A 263 33.52 12.44 -4.21
C LYS A 263 33.21 13.60 -5.16
N LEU A 264 32.39 14.56 -4.75
CA LEU A 264 32.08 15.75 -5.55
C LEU A 264 33.31 16.63 -5.77
N LEU A 265 34.15 16.80 -4.74
CA LEU A 265 35.44 17.48 -4.87
C LEU A 265 36.37 16.75 -5.84
N SER A 266 36.41 15.43 -5.80
CA SER A 266 37.20 14.64 -6.77
C SER A 266 36.71 14.84 -8.22
N ILE A 267 35.39 14.88 -8.44
CA ILE A 267 34.82 15.20 -9.76
C ILE A 267 35.22 16.62 -10.18
N LYS A 268 35.16 17.59 -9.26
CA LYS A 268 35.59 18.97 -9.52
C LYS A 268 37.08 19.04 -9.92
N HIS A 269 37.95 18.38 -9.17
CA HIS A 269 39.40 18.44 -9.39
C HIS A 269 39.81 17.75 -10.70
N TYR A 270 39.29 16.55 -10.97
CA TYR A 270 39.78 15.72 -12.09
C TYR A 270 38.94 15.82 -13.36
N LEU A 271 37.62 16.01 -13.27
CA LEU A 271 36.74 16.09 -14.45
C LEU A 271 36.49 17.53 -14.88
N LEU A 272 36.29 18.45 -13.91
CA LEU A 272 36.09 19.88 -14.20
C LEU A 272 37.40 20.68 -14.22
N LEU A 273 38.54 20.00 -14.04
CA LEU A 273 39.89 20.54 -14.25
C LEU A 273 40.24 21.75 -13.35
N ASP A 274 39.71 21.76 -12.14
CA ASP A 274 40.04 22.79 -11.13
C ASP A 274 41.53 22.75 -10.74
N GLN A 275 42.19 21.59 -10.89
CA GLN A 275 43.63 21.42 -10.70
C GLN A 275 44.32 21.15 -12.04
N GLY A 276 44.58 22.21 -12.80
CA GLY A 276 45.17 22.13 -14.15
C GLY A 276 46.57 21.51 -14.21
N ASP A 277 47.37 21.63 -13.15
CA ASP A 277 48.75 21.10 -13.10
C ASP A 277 48.80 19.57 -13.31
N PHE A 278 47.82 18.85 -12.74
CA PHE A 278 47.70 17.41 -12.96
C PHE A 278 47.45 17.07 -14.43
N LEU A 279 46.55 17.80 -15.09
CA LEU A 279 46.23 17.55 -16.49
C LEU A 279 47.42 17.87 -17.39
N VAL A 280 48.15 18.95 -17.12
CA VAL A 280 49.35 19.31 -17.89
C VAL A 280 50.39 18.19 -17.80
N HIS A 281 50.70 17.73 -16.59
CA HIS A 281 51.63 16.60 -16.39
C HIS A 281 51.14 15.31 -17.04
N PHE A 282 49.84 15.00 -16.93
CA PHE A 282 49.26 13.83 -17.59
C PHE A 282 49.38 13.93 -19.11
N MET A 283 49.04 15.09 -19.71
CA MET A 283 49.08 15.30 -21.15
C MET A 283 50.51 15.24 -21.71
N ASP A 284 51.51 15.69 -20.95
CA ASP A 284 52.91 15.59 -21.36
C ASP A 284 53.42 14.15 -21.31
N ILE A 285 53.08 13.40 -20.25
CA ILE A 285 53.48 11.99 -20.12
C ILE A 285 52.73 11.10 -21.12
N ALA A 286 51.44 11.34 -21.33
CA ALA A 286 50.59 10.53 -22.22
C ALA A 286 50.73 10.91 -23.71
N ARG A 287 51.45 11.99 -24.05
CA ARG A 287 51.55 12.55 -25.41
C ARG A 287 51.96 11.54 -26.47
N GLU A 288 53.01 10.76 -26.21
CA GLU A 288 53.54 9.76 -27.15
C GLU A 288 52.58 8.57 -27.35
N GLU A 289 51.75 8.26 -26.36
CA GLU A 289 50.78 7.17 -26.45
C GLU A 289 49.48 7.64 -27.11
N LEU A 290 49.02 8.86 -26.81
CA LEU A 290 47.82 9.47 -27.38
C LEU A 290 47.95 9.83 -28.87
N THR A 291 49.18 10.02 -29.37
CA THR A 291 49.46 10.26 -30.80
C THR A 291 49.41 9.00 -31.65
N LYS A 292 49.32 7.79 -31.04
CA LYS A 292 49.16 6.52 -31.77
C LYS A 292 47.73 6.35 -32.28
N SER A 293 47.57 5.65 -33.40
CA SER A 293 46.23 5.31 -33.93
C SER A 293 45.41 4.53 -32.90
N LEU A 294 44.08 4.76 -32.88
CA LEU A 294 43.14 4.19 -31.90
C LEU A 294 43.20 2.66 -31.80
N MET A 295 43.64 1.97 -32.86
CA MET A 295 43.84 0.50 -32.85
C MET A 295 45.13 0.03 -32.13
N ARG A 296 46.12 0.92 -31.92
CA ARG A 296 47.39 0.62 -31.23
C ARG A 296 47.44 1.17 -29.80
N LEU A 297 46.43 1.93 -29.39
CA LEU A 297 46.28 2.44 -28.03
C LEU A 297 45.96 1.27 -27.09
N THR A 298 46.85 1.03 -26.12
CA THR A 298 46.58 0.02 -25.08
C THR A 298 46.12 0.70 -23.80
N ARG A 299 44.93 0.33 -23.33
CA ARG A 299 44.30 0.83 -22.08
C ARG A 299 45.17 0.63 -20.83
N LYS A 300 46.20 -0.22 -20.91
CA LYS A 300 47.18 -0.46 -19.85
C LYS A 300 48.26 0.63 -19.79
N ASN A 301 48.69 1.18 -20.93
CA ASN A 301 49.74 2.20 -21.00
C ASN A 301 49.24 3.61 -20.63
N CYS A 302 47.93 3.85 -20.75
CA CYS A 302 47.29 5.11 -20.32
C CYS A 302 46.73 5.08 -18.88
N ARG A 303 46.91 3.98 -18.13
CA ARG A 303 46.61 3.97 -16.69
C ARG A 303 47.80 4.56 -15.95
N CYS A 304 47.60 5.64 -15.20
CA CYS A 304 48.58 6.06 -14.21
C CYS A 304 48.88 4.88 -13.27
N PRO A 305 50.15 4.63 -12.89
CA PRO A 305 50.45 3.66 -11.85
C PRO A 305 49.68 4.04 -10.57
N PRO A 306 49.25 3.06 -9.75
CA PRO A 306 48.56 3.38 -8.50
C PRO A 306 49.49 4.28 -7.68
N LEU A 307 49.00 5.47 -7.33
CA LEU A 307 49.68 6.36 -6.40
C LEU A 307 50.00 5.53 -5.16
N LEU A 308 51.29 5.36 -4.91
CA LEU A 308 51.82 4.75 -3.70
C LEU A 308 51.09 5.38 -2.51
N SER A 309 50.55 4.52 -1.65
CA SER A 309 49.99 4.86 -0.36
C SER A 309 50.88 5.89 0.36
N HIS A 310 50.47 7.15 0.36
CA HIS A 310 51.01 8.10 1.31
C HIS A 310 50.46 7.70 2.69
N SER A 311 51.39 7.26 3.53
CA SER A 311 51.26 7.06 4.97
C SER A 311 50.50 8.20 5.65
N PRO A 312 49.74 7.93 6.72
CA PRO A 312 48.99 8.95 7.43
C PRO A 312 49.96 9.94 8.05
N ILE A 313 49.83 11.21 7.68
CA ILE A 313 50.45 12.30 8.42
C ILE A 313 49.49 12.59 9.59
N THR A 314 50.01 12.34 10.78
CA THR A 314 49.48 12.71 12.11
C THR A 314 48.98 14.13 12.21
#